data_AF-A0A7C5NV94-F1
#
_entry.id   AF-A0A7C5NV94-F1
#
_cell.length_a   1.000
_cell.length_b   1.000
_cell.length_c   1.000
_cell.angle_alpha   90.00
_cell.angle_beta   90.00
_cell.angle_gamma   90.00
#
_symmetry.space_group_name_H-M   'P 1'
#
loop_
_entity.id
_entity.type
_entity.pdbx_description
1 polymer ?
#
loop_
_entity_poly.entity_id
_entity_poly.type
_entity_poly.pdbx_seq_one_letter_code
_entity_poly.pdbx_strand_id
1 'polypeptide(L)'
;MHPGTIGGLVGGIVGVAGGVIGTYCSIKNTKGPRERVFMIKSAVVCWIAALVFLGLLFVLPNPYRWFMWLPYGILLPLGIIYGNKKQQAIRQEESQNQKADPLN
;
A
#
# COMPACT_ATOMS: atom_id res chain seq x y z
N MET A 1 28.25 -4.63 17.71
CA MET A 1 27.34 -4.38 16.57
C MET A 1 26.78 -2.97 16.72
N HIS A 2 26.83 -2.13 15.68
CA HIS A 2 26.40 -0.73 15.80
C HIS A 2 24.87 -0.66 16.00
N PRO A 3 24.36 0.22 16.89
CA PRO A 3 22.91 0.38 17.11
C PRO A 3 22.13 0.69 15.82
N GLY A 4 22.76 1.41 14.89
CA GLY A 4 22.15 1.75 13.59
C GLY A 4 21.91 0.55 12.67
N THR A 5 22.80 -0.45 12.68
CA THR A 5 22.64 -1.66 11.85
C THR A 5 21.56 -2.58 12.41
N ILE A 6 21.44 -2.66 13.74
CA ILE A 6 20.39 -3.42 14.42
C ILE A 6 19.02 -2.78 14.15
N GLY A 7 18.92 -1.46 14.32
CA GLY A 7 17.67 -0.71 14.05
C GLY A 7 17.22 -0.82 12.58
N GLY A 8 18.16 -0.75 11.64
CA GLY A 8 17.87 -0.91 10.21
C GLY A 8 17.39 -2.33 9.86
N LEU A 9 18.02 -3.36 10.43
CA LEU A 9 17.64 -4.75 10.18
C LEU A 9 16.26 -5.08 10.77
N VAL A 10 16.03 -4.71 12.03
CA VAL A 10 14.75 -4.94 12.72
C VAL A 10 13.63 -4.14 12.04
N GLY A 11 13.86 -2.86 11.75
CA GLY A 11 12.90 -2.02 11.05
C GLY A 11 12.56 -2.54 9.65
N GLY A 12 13.55 -3.04 8.91
CA GLY A 12 13.36 -3.67 7.60
C GLY A 12 12.51 -4.93 7.67
N ILE A 13 12.80 -5.84 8.61
CA ILE A 13 12.04 -7.09 8.78
C ILE A 13 10.58 -6.78 9.17
N VAL A 14 10.37 -5.88 10.14
CA VAL A 14 9.03 -5.50 10.60
C VAL A 14 8.24 -4.80 9.48
N GLY A 15 8.89 -3.90 8.73
CA GLY A 15 8.26 -3.20 7.61
C GLY A 15 7.84 -4.16 6.49
N VAL A 16 8.72 -5.10 6.11
CA VAL A 16 8.42 -6.12 5.09
C VAL A 16 7.32 -7.05 5.58
N ALA A 17 7.39 -7.56 6.81
CA ALA A 17 6.37 -8.43 7.37
C ALA A 17 5.01 -7.73 7.44
N GLY A 18 4.96 -6.48 7.90
CA GLY A 18 3.75 -5.67 7.93
C GLY A 18 3.17 -5.43 6.53
N GLY A 19 4.02 -5.13 5.54
CA GLY A 19 3.61 -4.95 4.15
C GLY A 19 3.05 -6.22 3.51
N VAL A 20 3.69 -7.38 3.76
CA VAL A 20 3.25 -8.69 3.26
C VAL A 20 1.93 -9.09 3.91
N ILE A 21 1.81 -8.99 5.24
CA ILE A 21 0.59 -9.33 5.98
C ILE A 21 -0.55 -8.39 5.56
N GLY A 22 -0.29 -7.08 5.46
CA GLY A 22 -1.27 -6.11 5.01
C GLY A 22 -1.78 -6.40 3.60
N THR A 23 -0.87 -6.72 2.67
CA THR A 23 -1.21 -7.11 1.29
C THR A 23 -2.02 -8.41 1.26
N TYR A 24 -1.59 -9.42 2.01
CA TYR A 24 -2.27 -10.71 2.08
C TYR A 24 -3.67 -10.60 2.66
N CYS A 25 -3.83 -9.86 3.76
CA CYS A 25 -5.13 -9.64 4.40
C CYS A 25 -6.07 -8.87 3.44
N SER A 26 -5.54 -7.87 2.72
CA SER A 26 -6.24 -7.15 1.67
C SER A 26 -6.75 -8.05 0.54
N ILE A 27 -5.91 -8.93 0.01
CA ILE A 27 -6.27 -9.85 -1.09
C ILE A 27 -7.21 -10.97 -0.62
N LYS A 28 -7.09 -11.41 0.64
CA LYS A 28 -7.91 -12.50 1.19
C LYS A 28 -9.31 -12.05 1.59
N ASN A 29 -9.49 -10.76 1.89
CA ASN A 29 -10.79 -10.22 2.30
C ASN A 29 -11.67 -9.76 1.12
N THR A 30 -11.12 -9.69 -0.10
CA THR A 30 -11.88 -9.37 -1.32
C THR A 30 -12.69 -10.57 -1.81
N LYS A 31 -13.97 -10.36 -2.13
CA LYS A 31 -14.92 -11.43 -2.47
C LYS A 31 -15.10 -11.63 -3.99
N GLY A 32 -14.66 -10.68 -4.80
CA GLY A 32 -14.77 -10.74 -6.26
C GLY A 32 -13.44 -10.84 -7.01
N PRO A 33 -13.42 -11.49 -8.19
CA PRO A 33 -12.21 -11.66 -9.00
C PRO A 33 -11.67 -10.33 -9.56
N ARG A 34 -12.50 -9.32 -9.84
CA ARG A 34 -12.02 -8.01 -10.32
C ARG A 34 -11.48 -7.16 -9.17
N GLU A 35 -12.13 -7.22 -8.01
CA GLU A 35 -11.64 -6.61 -6.75
C GLU A 35 -10.22 -7.11 -6.42
N ARG A 36 -9.98 -8.41 -6.55
CA ARG A 36 -8.68 -9.04 -6.26
C ARG A 36 -7.56 -8.53 -7.18
N VAL A 37 -7.82 -8.40 -8.49
CA VAL A 37 -6.82 -7.89 -9.46
C VAL A 37 -6.48 -6.42 -9.16
N PHE A 38 -7.47 -5.60 -8.80
CA PHE A 38 -7.24 -4.21 -8.41
C PHE A 38 -6.40 -4.12 -7.12
N MET A 39 -6.67 -4.98 -6.13
CA MET A 39 -5.89 -5.05 -4.89
C MET A 39 -4.44 -5.46 -5.14
N ILE A 40 -4.19 -6.43 -6.02
CA ILE A 40 -2.84 -6.83 -6.41
C ILE A 40 -2.10 -5.65 -7.07
N LYS A 41 -2.74 -4.96 -8.03
CA LYS A 41 -2.14 -3.78 -8.67
C LYS A 41 -1.83 -2.66 -7.66
N SER A 42 -2.75 -2.38 -6.75
CA SER A 42 -2.55 -1.38 -5.70
C SER A 42 -1.43 -1.76 -4.73
N ALA A 43 -1.32 -3.03 -4.38
CA ALA A 43 -0.22 -3.54 -3.56
C ALA A 43 1.13 -3.38 -4.26
N VAL A 44 1.23 -3.72 -5.55
CA VAL A 44 2.45 -3.51 -6.35
C VAL A 44 2.84 -2.03 -6.38
N VAL A 45 1.89 -1.13 -6.60
CA VAL A 45 2.13 0.33 -6.57
C VAL A 45 2.63 0.78 -5.19
N CYS A 46 2.03 0.26 -4.11
CA CYS A 46 2.43 0.58 -2.73
C CYS A 46 3.87 0.10 -2.43
N TRP A 47 4.22 -1.11 -2.88
CA TRP A 47 5.58 -1.66 -2.78
C TRP A 47 6.59 -0.84 -3.59
N ILE A 48 6.25 -0.46 -4.83
CA ILE A 48 7.11 0.41 -5.64
C ILE A 48 7.30 1.76 -4.94
N ALA A 49 6.23 2.39 -4.45
CA ALA A 49 6.31 3.65 -3.73
C ALA A 49 7.17 3.54 -2.46
N ALA A 50 7.04 2.44 -1.71
CA ALA A 50 7.87 2.17 -0.53
C ALA A 50 9.35 2.01 -0.90
N LEU A 51 9.68 1.27 -1.95
CA LEU A 51 11.05 1.09 -2.43
C LEU A 51 11.64 2.41 -2.96
N VAL A 52 10.87 3.18 -3.72
CA VAL A 52 11.27 4.51 -4.20
C VAL A 52 11.53 5.44 -3.02
N PHE A 53 10.65 5.45 -2.03
CA PHE A 53 10.83 6.25 -0.81
C PHE A 53 12.10 5.84 -0.05
N LEU A 54 12.34 4.54 0.12
CA LEU A 54 13.53 4.01 0.77
C LEU A 54 14.82 4.39 0.01
N GLY A 55 14.80 4.28 -1.32
CA GLY A 55 15.89 4.67 -2.19
C GLY A 55 16.18 6.17 -2.11
N LEU A 56 15.14 7.01 -2.17
CA LEU A 56 15.27 8.46 -1.97
C LEU A 56 15.88 8.80 -0.60
N LEU A 57 15.49 8.07 0.44
CA LEU A 57 15.99 8.26 1.80
C LEU A 57 17.50 7.93 1.93
N PHE A 58 18.01 7.01 1.10
CA PHE A 58 19.43 6.66 1.02
C PHE A 58 20.22 7.63 0.15
N VAL A 59 19.60 8.17 -0.90
CA VAL A 59 20.27 9.09 -1.85
C VAL A 59 20.34 10.52 -1.33
N LEU A 60 19.40 10.98 -0.50
CA LEU A 60 19.36 12.37 -0.03
C LEU A 60 20.23 12.63 1.22
N PRO A 61 21.28 13.47 1.15
CA PRO A 61 21.99 13.97 2.31
C PRO A 61 21.21 15.09 3.04
N ASN A 62 21.46 15.24 4.34
CA ASN A 62 20.88 16.28 5.21
C ASN A 62 21.21 17.67 4.63
N PRO A 63 20.24 18.57 4.32
CA PRO A 63 18.94 18.78 4.97
C PRO A 63 17.68 18.38 4.17
N TYR A 64 17.82 17.82 2.97
CA TYR A 64 16.69 17.52 2.08
C TYR A 64 15.72 16.45 2.62
N ARG A 65 16.15 15.67 3.63
CA ARG A 65 15.32 14.68 4.33
C ARG A 65 14.05 15.29 4.95
N TRP A 66 14.12 16.54 5.40
CA TRP A 66 12.98 17.25 6.00
C TRP A 66 11.93 17.64 4.96
N PHE A 67 12.38 18.05 3.76
CA PHE A 67 11.49 18.35 2.64
C PHE A 67 10.74 17.14 2.11
N MET A 68 11.23 15.91 2.31
CA MET A 68 10.51 14.68 1.95
C MET A 68 9.34 14.36 2.89
N TRP A 69 9.37 14.83 4.14
CA TRP A 69 8.29 14.57 5.10
C TRP A 69 6.98 15.27 4.71
N LEU A 70 7.09 16.43 4.07
CA LEU A 70 5.96 17.25 3.63
C LEU A 70 5.14 16.57 2.51
N PRO A 71 5.73 16.13 1.38
CA PRO A 71 5.03 15.33 0.39
C PRO A 71 4.66 13.96 0.95
N TYR A 72 5.47 13.30 1.78
CA TYR A 72 5.12 11.99 2.35
C TYR A 72 3.89 12.03 3.25
N GLY A 73 3.80 13.04 4.13
CA GLY A 73 2.66 13.25 5.02
C GLY A 73 1.36 13.60 4.28
N ILE A 74 1.44 14.10 3.05
CA ILE A 74 0.28 14.44 2.22
C ILE A 74 -0.05 13.28 1.25
N LEU A 75 0.94 12.69 0.59
CA LEU A 75 0.78 11.61 -0.37
C LEU A 75 0.22 10.35 0.28
N LEU A 76 0.64 10.03 1.51
CA LEU A 76 0.12 8.85 2.21
C LEU A 76 -1.39 8.90 2.43
N PRO A 77 -1.96 9.91 3.12
CA PRO A 77 -3.39 9.97 3.33
C PRO A 77 -4.15 10.12 2.01
N LEU A 78 -3.65 10.89 1.04
CA LEU A 78 -4.28 10.98 -0.28
C LEU A 78 -4.31 9.65 -1.01
N GLY A 79 -3.20 8.90 -0.98
CA GLY A 79 -3.10 7.57 -1.58
C GLY A 79 -4.03 6.57 -0.92
N ILE A 80 -4.13 6.60 0.41
CA ILE A 80 -5.06 5.76 1.18
C ILE A 80 -6.52 6.12 0.84
N ILE A 81 -6.87 7.41 0.81
CA ILE A 81 -8.23 7.87 0.49
C ILE A 81 -8.59 7.48 -0.94
N TYR A 82 -7.71 7.72 -1.90
CA TYR A 82 -7.95 7.39 -3.29
C TYR A 82 -8.07 5.88 -3.52
N GLY A 83 -7.17 5.10 -2.90
CA GLY A 83 -7.19 3.63 -2.94
C GLY A 83 -8.48 3.07 -2.36
N ASN A 84 -8.87 3.52 -1.16
CA ASN A 84 -10.10 3.09 -0.50
C ASN A 84 -11.33 3.46 -1.32
N LYS A 85 -11.37 4.67 -1.89
CA LYS A 85 -12.50 5.14 -2.70
C LYS A 85 -12.65 4.32 -3.99
N LYS A 86 -11.53 3.99 -4.66
CA LYS A 86 -11.53 3.11 -5.84
C LYS A 86 -11.93 1.67 -5.49
N GLN A 87 -11.42 1.14 -4.39
CA GLN A 87 -11.79 -0.20 -3.92
C GLN A 87 -13.29 -0.27 -3.59
N GLN A 88 -13.82 0.74 -2.90
CA GLN A 88 -15.23 0.81 -2.54
C GLN A 88 -16.15 0.94 -3.75
N ALA A 89 -15.73 1.70 -4.78
CA ALA A 89 -16.46 1.80 -6.05
C ALA A 89 -16.56 0.44 -6.76
N ILE A 90 -15.45 -0.30 -6.87
CA ILE A 90 -15.43 -1.64 -7.49
C ILE A 90 -16.34 -2.60 -6.72
N ARG A 91 -16.32 -2.54 -5.38
CA ARG A 91 -17.17 -3.40 -4.54
C ARG A 91 -18.65 -3.08 -4.69
N GLN A 92 -19.01 -1.81 -4.88
CA GLN A 92 -20.40 -1.40 -5.17
C GLN A 92 -20.84 -1.89 -6.55
N GLU A 93 -20.00 -1.77 -7.57
CA GLU A 93 -20.27 -2.27 -8.92
C GLU A 93 -20.47 -3.79 -8.93
N GLU A 94 -19.60 -4.57 -8.28
CA GLU A 94 -19.76 -6.03 -8.18
C GLU A 94 -21.02 -6.43 -7.39
N SER A 95 -21.34 -5.72 -6.31
CA SER A 95 -22.55 -5.99 -5.51
C SER A 95 -23.85 -5.65 -6.25
N GLN A 96 -23.83 -4.59 -7.08
CA GLN A 96 -24.97 -4.23 -7.93
C GLN A 96 -25.14 -5.22 -9.08
N ASN A 97 -24.05 -5.64 -9.72
CA ASN A 97 -24.09 -6.60 -10.81
C ASN A 97 -24.57 -7.99 -10.33
N GLN A 98 -24.16 -8.42 -9.13
CA GLN A 98 -24.66 -9.65 -8.51
C GLN A 98 -26.14 -9.57 -8.11
N LYS A 99 -26.64 -8.39 -7.73
CA LYS A 99 -28.08 -8.18 -7.48
C LYS A 99 -28.92 -8.12 -8.75
N ALA A 100 -28.34 -7.64 -9.85
CA ALA A 100 -28.99 -7.52 -11.16
C ALA A 100 -29.10 -8.87 -11.88
N ASP A 101 -28.32 -9.88 -11.49
CA ASP A 101 -28.35 -11.23 -12.04
C ASP A 101 -28.76 -12.28 -10.97
N PRO A 102 -30.04 -12.31 -10.54
CA PRO A 102 -30.51 -13.26 -9.52
C PRO A 102 -30.77 -14.69 -10.02
N LEU A 103 -30.28 -15.08 -11.22
CA LEU A 103 -30.63 -16.34 -11.90
C LEU A 103 -29.45 -17.29 -12.21
N ASN A 104 -28.43 -17.35 -11.36
CA ASN A 104 -27.52 -18.51 -11.28
C ASN A 104 -27.51 -19.13 -9.89
#